data_AF-A0A7J4ZZ29-F1
#
_entry.id   AF-A0A7J4ZZ29-F1
#
_cell.length_a   1.000
_cell.length_b   1.000
_cell.length_c   1.000
_cell.angle_alpha   90.00
_cell.angle_beta   90.00
_cell.angle_gamma   90.00
#
_symmetry.space_group_name_H-M   'P 1'
#
loop_
_entity.id
_entity.type
_entity.pdbx_description
1 polymer ?
#
loop_
_entity_poly.entity_id
_entity_poly.type
_entity_poly.pdbx_seq_one_letter_code
_entity_poly.pdbx_strand_id
1 'polypeptide(L)'
;MAHLDRPFDYLVPAELDADAVPGVRVKVRFAGQLVDGWLLERADDSGHTGRLAYLEKVVSPEPVLAPEVARLARAVADRYAGNLADVLRLAVPPRHARVEKD
;
A
#
# COMPACT_ATOMS: atom_id res chain seq x y z
N MET A 1 -7.65 14.78 17.09
CA MET A 1 -7.23 13.37 17.13
C MET A 1 -6.79 13.00 15.72
N ALA A 2 -5.55 12.58 15.53
CA ALA A 2 -5.07 12.15 14.21
C ALA A 2 -5.73 10.79 13.91
N HIS A 3 -6.64 10.76 12.93
CA HIS A 3 -7.16 9.50 12.41
C HIS A 3 -6.00 8.78 11.71
N LEU A 4 -5.58 7.64 12.26
CA LEU A 4 -4.46 6.86 11.74
C LEU A 4 -4.82 6.10 10.45
N ASP A 5 -6.10 5.98 10.12
CA ASP A 5 -6.55 5.40 8.86
C ASP A 5 -6.57 6.46 7.75
N ARG A 6 -5.35 6.76 7.30
CA ARG A 6 -5.08 7.52 6.09
C ARG A 6 -3.93 6.87 5.32
N PRO A 7 -3.83 7.07 4.00
CA PRO A 7 -2.63 6.72 3.25
C PRO A 7 -1.39 7.44 3.81
N PHE A 8 -0.24 6.81 3.62
CA PHE A 8 1.06 7.39 3.93
C PHE A 8 1.89 7.48 2.65
N ASP A 9 2.48 8.64 2.42
CA ASP A 9 3.27 8.91 1.23
C ASP A 9 4.72 8.45 1.43
N TYR A 10 5.28 7.87 0.38
CA TYR A 10 6.68 7.44 0.31
C TYR A 10 7.25 7.84 -1.04
N LEU A 11 8.53 8.20 -1.07
CA LEU A 11 9.27 8.39 -2.31
C LEU A 11 9.51 7.03 -2.98
N VAL A 12 9.44 6.99 -4.30
CA VAL A 12 9.79 5.80 -5.08
C VAL A 12 11.23 5.91 -5.56
N PRO A 13 12.14 5.01 -5.17
CA PRO A 13 13.48 4.94 -5.75
C PRO A 13 13.41 4.69 -7.26
N ALA A 14 14.33 5.26 -8.03
CA ALA A 14 14.36 5.10 -9.49
C ALA A 14 14.43 3.62 -9.92
N GLU A 15 15.12 2.78 -9.16
CA GLU A 15 15.22 1.34 -9.40
C GLU A 15 13.90 0.57 -9.21
N LEU A 16 12.93 1.14 -8.48
CA LEU A 16 11.60 0.55 -8.27
C LEU A 16 10.53 1.20 -9.14
N ASP A 17 10.86 2.23 -9.92
CA ASP A 17 9.87 3.09 -10.57
C ASP A 17 8.92 2.32 -11.50
N ALA A 18 9.49 1.44 -12.33
CA ALA A 18 8.74 0.63 -13.29
C ALA A 18 7.81 -0.40 -12.63
N ASP A 19 8.21 -0.96 -11.50
CA ASP A 19 7.46 -2.01 -10.78
C ASP A 19 6.46 -1.42 -9.77
N ALA A 20 6.68 -0.18 -9.31
CA ALA A 20 5.85 0.49 -8.32
C ALA A 20 4.59 1.08 -8.96
N VAL A 21 3.68 0.19 -9.35
CA VAL A 21 2.36 0.52 -9.93
C VAL A 21 1.23 0.32 -8.92
N PRO A 22 0.09 1.03 -9.06
CA PRO A 22 -1.06 0.85 -8.18
C PRO A 22 -1.52 -0.61 -8.10
N GLY A 23 -1.79 -1.07 -6.88
CA GLY A 23 -2.27 -2.42 -6.59
C GLY A 23 -1.19 -3.44 -6.21
N VAL A 24 0.09 -3.12 -6.41
CA VAL A 24 1.19 -4.02 -6.01
C VAL A 24 1.37 -4.07 -4.50
N ARG A 25 1.91 -5.19 -4.01
CA ARG A 25 2.35 -5.30 -2.62
C ARG A 25 3.70 -4.63 -2.45
N VAL A 26 3.84 -3.91 -1.34
CA VAL A 26 5.04 -3.17 -0.98
C VAL A 26 5.50 -3.52 0.43
N LYS A 27 6.78 -3.26 0.71
CA LYS A 27 7.31 -3.15 2.06
C LYS A 27 7.79 -1.72 2.30
N VAL A 28 7.47 -1.20 3.48
CA VAL A 28 7.86 0.14 3.91
C VAL A 28 8.37 0.12 5.35
N ARG A 29 9.22 1.09 5.70
CA ARG A 29 9.54 1.35 7.11
C ARG A 29 8.49 2.28 7.70
N PHE A 30 7.79 1.80 8.72
CA PHE A 30 6.81 2.57 9.47
C PHE A 30 7.17 2.52 10.96
N ALA A 31 7.40 3.69 11.56
CA ALA A 31 7.86 3.80 12.94
C ALA A 31 9.07 2.89 13.28
N GLY A 32 10.01 2.77 12.33
CA GLY A 32 11.23 1.95 12.48
C GLY A 32 11.05 0.46 12.17
N GLN A 33 9.82 -0.04 12.01
CA GLN A 33 9.54 -1.43 11.68
C GLN A 33 9.28 -1.60 10.18
N LEU A 34 9.74 -2.72 9.62
CA LEU A 34 9.42 -3.09 8.24
C LEU A 34 8.06 -3.76 8.21
N VAL A 35 7.09 -3.15 7.52
CA VAL A 35 5.70 -3.63 7.44
C VAL A 35 5.27 -3.81 5.98
N ASP A 36 4.27 -4.66 5.77
CA ASP A 36 3.65 -4.88 4.46
C ASP A 36 2.57 -3.82 4.18
N GLY A 37 2.35 -3.52 2.91
CA GLY A 37 1.27 -2.64 2.45
C GLY A 37 0.94 -2.84 0.98
N TRP A 38 0.07 -1.97 0.46
CA TRP A 38 -0.28 -1.89 -0.96
C TRP A 38 -0.04 -0.47 -1.46
N LEU A 39 0.46 -0.35 -2.69
CA LEU A 39 0.55 0.94 -3.37
C LEU A 39 -0.85 1.32 -3.87
N LEU A 40 -1.42 2.41 -3.35
CA LEU A 40 -2.77 2.84 -3.72
C LEU A 40 -2.77 3.69 -4.99
N GLU A 41 -1.83 4.63 -5.09
CA GLU A 41 -1.70 5.55 -6.22
C GLU A 41 -0.27 6.05 -6.39
N ARG A 42 0.02 6.60 -7.58
CA ARG A 42 1.24 7.37 -7.87
C ARG A 42 0.84 8.83 -8.00
N ALA A 43 1.55 9.71 -7.30
CA ALA A 43 1.36 11.15 -7.35
C ALA A 43 2.70 11.84 -7.61
N ASP A 44 2.66 12.98 -8.30
CA ASP A 44 3.83 13.79 -8.61
C ASP A 44 4.28 14.64 -7.41
N ASP A 45 3.37 14.89 -6.47
CA ASP A 45 3.59 15.65 -5.25
C ASP A 45 2.95 14.99 -4.02
N SER A 46 3.33 15.47 -2.84
CA SER A 46 2.80 15.04 -1.56
C SER A 46 2.43 16.26 -0.72
N GLY A 47 1.27 16.21 -0.07
CA GLY A 47 0.87 17.20 0.91
C GLY A 47 1.63 17.10 2.24
N HIS A 48 2.55 16.13 2.39
CA HIS A 48 3.34 15.96 3.60
C HIS A 48 4.43 17.03 3.71
N THR A 49 4.40 17.81 4.79
CA THR A 49 5.35 18.90 5.02
C THR A 49 6.70 18.44 5.59
N GLY A 50 6.81 17.17 6.00
CA GLY A 50 8.03 16.58 6.54
C GLY A 50 8.86 15.85 5.48
N ARG A 51 9.93 15.19 5.94
CA ARG A 51 10.74 14.34 5.06
C ARG A 51 9.99 13.04 4.77
N LEU A 52 9.73 12.79 3.50
CA LEU A 52 9.27 11.48 3.04
C LEU A 52 10.38 10.44 3.14
N ALA A 53 10.02 9.26 3.61
CA ALA A 53 10.86 8.08 3.53
C ALA A 53 10.74 7.45 2.13
N TYR A 54 11.73 6.66 1.74
CA TYR A 54 11.64 5.88 0.51
C TYR A 54 10.88 4.58 0.74
N LEU A 55 10.20 4.12 -0.30
CA LEU A 55 9.69 2.77 -0.44
C LEU A 55 10.86 1.78 -0.30
N GLU A 56 10.72 0.77 0.56
CA GLU A 56 11.82 -0.20 0.77
C GLU A 56 11.86 -1.23 -0.37
N LYS A 57 10.69 -1.72 -0.81
CA LYS A 57 10.62 -2.78 -1.82
C LYS A 57 9.23 -2.90 -2.46
N VAL A 58 9.18 -3.20 -3.76
CA VAL A 58 8.03 -3.83 -4.42
C VAL A 58 8.16 -5.35 -4.28
N VAL A 59 7.18 -5.98 -3.64
CA VAL A 59 7.22 -7.40 -3.25
C VAL A 59 7.01 -8.33 -4.46
N SER A 60 6.13 -7.92 -5.37
CA SER A 60 5.85 -8.50 -6.68
C SER A 60 5.33 -7.37 -7.57
N PRO A 61 5.73 -7.28 -8.85
CA PRO A 61 5.20 -6.28 -9.79
C PRO A 61 3.74 -6.57 -10.19
N GLU A 62 3.20 -7.75 -9.87
CA GLU A 62 1.81 -8.10 -10.18
C GLU A 62 0.81 -7.29 -9.32
N PRO A 63 -0.09 -6.51 -9.93
CA PRO A 63 -1.13 -5.78 -9.21
C PRO A 63 -2.21 -6.73 -8.70
N VAL A 64 -2.21 -6.96 -7.39
CA VAL A 64 -3.15 -7.90 -6.74
C VAL A 64 -4.35 -7.20 -6.11
N LEU A 65 -4.26 -5.89 -5.90
CA LEU A 65 -5.34 -5.07 -5.38
C LEU A 65 -5.99 -4.33 -6.55
N ALA A 66 -7.16 -4.81 -6.97
CA ALA A 66 -7.96 -4.14 -7.99
C ALA A 66 -8.47 -2.78 -7.48
N PRO A 67 -8.53 -1.73 -8.34
CA PRO A 67 -9.01 -0.41 -7.95
C PRO A 67 -10.44 -0.42 -7.37
N GLU A 68 -11.34 -1.26 -7.89
CA GLU A 68 -12.71 -1.43 -7.42
C GLU A 68 -12.73 -1.93 -5.97
N VAL A 69 -11.84 -2.88 -5.66
CA VAL A 69 -11.69 -3.45 -4.32
C VAL A 69 -11.14 -2.41 -3.36
N ALA A 70 -10.16 -1.61 -3.77
CA ALA A 70 -9.64 -0.51 -2.95
C ALA A 70 -10.73 0.52 -2.60
N ARG A 71 -11.53 0.93 -3.60
CA ARG A 71 -12.67 1.85 -3.39
C ARG A 71 -13.72 1.24 -2.47
N LEU A 72 -14.10 -0.02 -2.68
CA LEU A 72 -15.06 -0.72 -1.83
C LEU A 72 -14.54 -0.85 -0.40
N ALA A 73 -13.28 -1.23 -0.22
CA ALA A 73 -12.67 -1.38 1.09
C ALA A 73 -12.62 -0.04 1.85
N ARG A 74 -12.34 1.06 1.16
CA ARG A 74 -12.42 2.42 1.72
C ARG A 74 -13.85 2.74 2.18
N ALA A 75 -14.85 2.51 1.32
CA ALA A 75 -16.25 2.74 1.69
C ALA A 75 -16.71 1.89 2.89
N VAL A 76 -16.22 0.65 3.00
CA VAL A 76 -16.46 -0.22 4.17
C VAL A 76 -15.80 0.35 5.42
N ALA A 77 -14.52 0.71 5.37
CA ALA A 77 -13.80 1.29 6.51
C ALA A 77 -14.50 2.58 6.99
N ASP A 78 -14.85 3.47 6.08
CA ASP A 78 -15.51 4.74 6.40
C ASP A 78 -16.91 4.50 7.01
N ARG A 79 -17.68 3.55 6.47
CA ARG A 79 -19.04 3.23 6.98
C ARG A 79 -19.01 2.66 8.40
N TYR A 80 -18.01 1.85 8.72
CA TYR A 80 -17.93 1.14 9.99
C TYR A 80 -16.90 1.75 10.96
N ALA A 81 -16.40 2.95 10.67
CA ALA A 81 -15.33 3.61 11.41
C ALA A 81 -14.11 2.70 11.67
N GLY A 82 -13.80 1.85 10.68
CA GLY A 82 -12.70 0.89 10.70
C GLY A 82 -11.43 1.44 10.04
N ASN A 83 -10.45 0.55 9.86
CA ASN A 83 -9.18 0.86 9.18
C ASN A 83 -9.15 0.20 7.79
N LEU A 84 -8.81 0.95 6.74
CA LEU A 84 -8.68 0.42 5.39
C LEU A 84 -7.70 -0.76 5.32
N ALA A 85 -6.57 -0.69 6.02
CA ALA A 85 -5.59 -1.77 6.03
C ALA A 85 -6.18 -3.08 6.56
N ASP A 86 -7.05 -3.00 7.57
CA ASP A 86 -7.72 -4.17 8.16
C ASP A 86 -8.79 -4.77 7.23
N VAL A 87 -9.43 -3.95 6.41
CA VAL A 87 -10.38 -4.43 5.39
C VAL A 87 -9.62 -5.05 4.22
N LEU A 88 -8.56 -4.40 3.74
CA LEU A 88 -7.75 -4.89 2.62
C LEU A 88 -7.08 -6.24 2.90
N ARG A 89 -6.56 -6.46 4.12
CA ARG A 89 -5.97 -7.77 4.48
C ARG A 89 -6.98 -8.93 4.48
N LEU A 90 -8.29 -8.64 4.58
CA LEU A 90 -9.36 -9.63 4.48
C LEU A 90 -9.85 -9.78 3.04
N ALA A 91 -9.86 -8.68 2.27
CA ALA A 91 -10.33 -8.65 0.89
C ALA A 91 -9.30 -9.22 -0.10
N VAL A 92 -8.01 -9.06 0.18
CA VAL A 92 -6.91 -9.51 -0.67
C VAL A 92 -6.27 -10.75 -0.05
N PRO A 93 -6.32 -11.92 -0.70
CA PRO A 93 -5.72 -13.14 -0.17
C PRO A 93 -4.23 -12.94 0.18
N PRO A 94 -3.72 -13.57 1.25
CA PRO A 94 -2.29 -13.50 1.56
C PRO A 94 -1.45 -14.08 0.42
N ARG A 95 -0.25 -13.54 0.20
CA ARG A 95 0.66 -14.08 -0.80
C ARG A 95 1.14 -15.47 -0.36
N HIS A 96 0.87 -16.50 -1.16
CA HIS A 96 1.48 -17.81 -1.00
C HIS A 96 2.82 -17.86 -1.75
N ALA A 97 3.90 -17.43 -1.09
CA ALA A 97 5.25 -17.32 -1.67
C ALA A 97 5.83 -18.63 -2.25
N ARG A 98 5.16 -19.77 -2.06
CA ARG A 98 5.62 -21.10 -2.47
C ARG A 98 5.03 -21.59 -3.81
N VAL A 99 4.13 -20.82 -4.45
CA VAL A 99 3.41 -21.26 -5.68
C VAL A 99 3.71 -20.38 -6.90
N GLU A 100 4.29 -19.19 -6.75
CA GLU A 100 4.65 -18.31 -7.88
C GLU A 100 6.11 -18.52 -8.34
N LYS A 101 6.48 -19.77 -8.60
CA LYS A 101 7.57 -20.09 -9.52
C LYS A 101 6.89 -20.75 -10.71
N ASP A 102 6.55 -19.95 -11.71
CA ASP A 102 6.45 -20.33 -13.13
C ASP A 102 6.48 -19.05 -13.95
#